data_AF-A0A131XKI3-F1
#
_entry.id   AF-A0A131XKI3-F1
#
_cell.length_a   1.000
_cell.length_b   1.000
_cell.length_c   1.000
_cell.angle_alpha   90.00
_cell.angle_beta   90.00
_cell.angle_gamma   90.00
#
_symmetry.space_group_name_H-M   'P 1'
#
loop_
_entity.id
_entity.type
_entity.pdbx_description
1 polymer ?
#
loop_
_entity_poly.entity_id
_entity_poly.type
_entity_poly.pdbx_seq_one_letter_code
_entity_poly.pdbx_strand_id
1 'polypeptide(L)'
;MHRRKRLPVQHKLPAPQASTSQSPEDFSNDEDVNEKFERELRWCIEQLNISLSHADAKKKNYNEQMRALQTLQNTRAPVAKKRQVMSVTLGNYREKMEQEKAQFITDYTRKTRLQPQPSPETKSVFLRKVVTADKDSQSSGSETAAEFKFNFV
;
A
#
# COMPACT_ATOMS: atom_id res chain seq x y z
N MET A 1 12.29 10.44 -60.38
CA MET A 1 11.82 11.82 -60.14
C MET A 1 10.30 11.88 -60.27
N HIS A 2 9.55 11.87 -59.17
CA HIS A 2 8.14 12.25 -59.18
C HIS A 2 7.89 13.14 -57.96
N ARG A 3 7.75 14.44 -58.23
CA ARG A 3 7.39 15.48 -57.26
C ARG A 3 5.86 15.52 -57.10
N ARG A 4 5.46 16.14 -55.98
CA ARG A 4 4.22 16.91 -55.68
C ARG A 4 3.29 16.18 -54.71
N LYS A 5 2.69 16.79 -53.69
CA LYS A 5 2.66 18.15 -53.09
C LYS A 5 1.93 17.96 -51.72
N ARG A 6 2.30 18.70 -50.67
CA ARG A 6 1.50 18.77 -49.42
C ARG A 6 0.48 19.92 -49.47
N LEU A 7 -0.53 19.79 -48.58
CA LEU A 7 -1.46 20.80 -47.98
C LEU A 7 -2.91 20.82 -48.53
N PRO A 8 -3.96 21.21 -47.76
CA PRO A 8 -3.96 21.78 -46.39
C PRO A 8 -4.91 21.10 -45.36
N VAL A 9 -4.78 21.57 -44.13
CA VAL A 9 -5.58 21.32 -42.91
C VAL A 9 -7.06 21.64 -43.11
N GLN A 10 -7.94 20.83 -42.50
CA GLN A 10 -9.31 21.24 -42.16
C GLN A 10 -9.59 20.89 -40.70
N HIS A 11 -9.80 21.94 -39.90
CA HIS A 11 -10.34 21.88 -38.56
C HIS A 11 -11.82 21.47 -38.62
N LYS A 12 -12.23 20.53 -37.78
CA LYS A 12 -13.64 20.46 -37.36
C LYS A 12 -13.73 20.02 -35.89
N LEU A 13 -14.01 20.99 -35.04
CA LEU A 13 -14.56 20.80 -33.70
C LEU A 13 -16.05 20.40 -33.81
N PRO A 14 -16.51 19.48 -32.95
CA PRO A 14 -17.84 19.58 -32.37
C PRO A 14 -17.77 19.64 -30.83
N ALA A 15 -18.64 20.49 -30.26
CA ALA A 15 -18.74 20.88 -28.85
C ALA A 15 -19.56 19.88 -27.99
N PRO A 16 -20.07 20.30 -26.81
CA PRO A 16 -19.47 20.20 -25.49
C PRO A 16 -20.13 19.08 -24.65
N GLN A 17 -19.34 18.28 -23.94
CA GLN A 17 -19.90 17.42 -22.88
C GLN A 17 -19.58 18.03 -21.52
N ALA A 18 -20.56 18.79 -21.03
CA ALA A 18 -20.69 19.07 -19.62
C ALA A 18 -20.89 17.74 -18.88
N SER A 19 -19.87 17.31 -18.15
CA SER A 19 -19.96 16.32 -17.09
C SER A 19 -18.84 16.62 -16.11
N THR A 20 -18.94 17.77 -15.45
CA THR A 20 -18.27 17.98 -14.17
C THR A 20 -19.18 17.43 -13.08
N SER A 21 -19.08 16.12 -12.89
CA SER A 21 -19.50 15.48 -11.65
C SER A 21 -18.22 15.01 -10.98
N GLN A 22 -17.88 15.78 -9.96
CA GLN A 22 -16.73 15.66 -9.09
C GLN A 22 -16.55 14.22 -8.61
N SER A 23 -15.42 13.60 -8.94
CA SER A 23 -14.89 12.45 -8.22
C SER A 23 -13.75 12.96 -7.31
N PRO A 24 -13.66 12.47 -6.07
CA PRO A 24 -12.84 13.08 -5.05
C PRO A 24 -11.36 12.76 -5.26
N GLU A 25 -10.54 13.81 -5.20
CA GLU A 25 -9.11 13.80 -4.84
C GLU A 25 -8.24 12.82 -5.65
N ASP A 26 -7.86 13.25 -6.85
CA ASP A 26 -6.66 12.77 -7.54
C ASP A 26 -5.45 13.16 -6.69
N PHE A 27 -5.02 12.24 -5.81
CA PHE A 27 -3.71 12.31 -5.19
C PHE A 27 -2.68 12.26 -6.30
N SER A 28 -2.27 13.44 -6.76
CA SER A 28 -1.15 13.74 -7.66
C SER A 28 -0.27 12.51 -7.86
N ASN A 29 -0.50 11.79 -8.96
CA ASN A 29 0.21 10.56 -9.33
C ASN A 29 1.62 10.89 -9.88
N ASP A 30 2.27 11.88 -9.27
CA ASP A 30 3.66 12.23 -9.46
C ASP A 30 4.52 11.43 -8.48
N GLU A 31 4.24 10.12 -8.33
CA GLU A 31 5.23 9.24 -7.71
C GLU A 31 6.48 9.26 -8.59
N ASP A 32 7.63 9.52 -7.97
CA ASP A 32 8.91 9.44 -8.66
C ASP A 32 8.99 8.06 -9.35
N VAL A 33 9.32 8.05 -10.64
CA VAL A 33 9.46 6.81 -11.44
C VAL A 33 10.40 5.83 -10.73
N ASN A 34 11.39 6.35 -9.99
CA ASN A 34 12.28 5.57 -9.15
C ASN A 34 11.57 4.95 -7.94
N GLU A 35 10.75 5.70 -7.22
CA GLU A 35 9.97 5.19 -6.09
C GLU A 35 8.97 4.11 -6.51
N LYS A 36 8.27 4.34 -7.63
CA LYS A 36 7.38 3.34 -8.22
C LYS A 36 8.14 2.06 -8.55
N PHE A 37 9.32 2.18 -9.18
CA PHE A 37 10.16 1.03 -9.48
C PHE A 37 10.63 0.29 -8.23
N GLU A 38 11.04 1.02 -7.19
CA GLU A 38 11.47 0.43 -5.92
C GLU A 38 10.32 -0.32 -5.23
N ARG A 39 9.09 0.22 -5.27
CA ARG A 39 7.89 -0.49 -4.80
C ARG A 39 7.64 -1.77 -5.59
N GLU A 40 7.68 -1.69 -6.92
CA GLU A 40 7.56 -2.86 -7.82
C GLU A 40 8.62 -3.92 -7.48
N LEU A 41 9.87 -3.50 -7.29
CA LEU A 41 11.00 -4.37 -6.98
C LEU A 41 10.82 -5.09 -5.64
N ARG A 42 10.44 -4.36 -4.59
CA ARG A 42 10.21 -4.93 -3.25
C ARG A 42 9.12 -5.99 -3.28
N TRP A 43 7.99 -5.68 -3.93
CA TRP A 43 6.90 -6.63 -4.10
C TRP A 43 7.37 -7.90 -4.81
N CYS A 44 8.12 -7.77 -5.92
CA CYS A 44 8.64 -8.93 -6.63
C CYS A 44 9.61 -9.78 -5.79
N ILE A 45 10.45 -9.16 -4.95
CA ILE A 45 11.36 -9.88 -4.04
C ILE A 45 10.54 -10.67 -3.00
N GLU A 46 9.52 -10.05 -2.42
CA GLU A 46 8.65 -10.70 -1.45
C GLU A 46 7.93 -11.91 -2.05
N GLN A 47 7.37 -11.77 -3.25
CA GLN A 47 6.72 -12.88 -3.96
C GLN A 47 7.67 -14.03 -4.28
N LEU A 48 8.93 -13.73 -4.65
CA LEU A 48 9.94 -14.77 -4.85
C LEU A 48 10.28 -15.48 -3.53
N ASN A 49 10.43 -14.75 -2.43
CA ASN A 49 10.69 -15.35 -1.11
C ASN A 49 9.54 -16.27 -0.66
N ILE A 50 8.29 -15.83 -0.81
CA ILE A 50 7.10 -16.65 -0.53
C ILE A 50 7.10 -17.91 -1.40
N SER A 51 7.36 -17.77 -2.70
CA SER A 51 7.42 -18.92 -3.60
C SER A 51 8.52 -19.92 -3.21
N LEU A 52 9.68 -19.44 -2.78
CA LEU A 52 10.81 -20.27 -2.34
C LEU A 52 10.56 -20.92 -0.98
N SER A 53 9.85 -20.26 -0.07
CA SER A 53 9.51 -20.83 1.25
C SER A 53 8.49 -21.96 1.16
N HIS A 54 7.58 -21.91 0.17
CA HIS A 54 6.58 -22.95 -0.05
C HIS A 54 7.01 -24.01 -1.07
N ALA A 55 8.04 -23.75 -1.90
CA ALA A 55 8.46 -24.66 -2.96
C ALA A 55 9.58 -25.62 -2.53
N ASP A 56 9.42 -26.89 -2.89
CA ASP A 56 10.48 -27.88 -2.75
C ASP A 56 11.68 -27.54 -3.64
N ALA A 57 12.88 -27.57 -3.07
CA ALA A 57 14.15 -27.29 -3.76
C ALA A 57 14.43 -28.18 -4.99
N LYS A 58 13.69 -29.29 -5.13
CA LYS A 58 13.82 -30.25 -6.22
C LYS A 58 13.09 -29.83 -7.50
N LYS A 59 12.28 -28.78 -7.46
CA LYS A 59 11.55 -28.27 -8.63
C LYS A 59 12.50 -27.46 -9.51
N LYS A 60 12.43 -27.66 -10.84
CA LYS A 60 13.26 -26.95 -11.83
C LYS A 60 13.18 -25.41 -11.66
N ASN A 61 11.99 -24.91 -11.35
CA ASN A 61 11.73 -23.48 -11.17
C ASN A 61 12.36 -22.89 -9.90
N TYR A 62 12.70 -23.71 -8.90
CA TYR A 62 13.29 -23.24 -7.64
C TYR A 62 14.64 -22.57 -7.89
N ASN A 63 15.51 -23.23 -8.67
CA ASN A 63 16.82 -22.68 -9.00
C ASN A 63 16.70 -21.39 -9.82
N GLU A 64 15.75 -21.34 -10.77
CA GLU A 64 15.50 -20.15 -11.59
C GLU A 64 15.01 -18.97 -10.72
N GLN A 65 14.07 -19.20 -9.81
CA GLN A 65 13.58 -18.20 -8.84
C GLN A 65 14.69 -17.71 -7.90
N MET A 66 15.54 -18.62 -7.43
CA MET A 66 16.68 -18.26 -6.57
C MET A 66 17.71 -17.41 -7.32
N ARG A 67 18.00 -17.70 -8.59
CA ARG A 67 18.87 -16.87 -9.44
C ARG A 67 18.26 -15.49 -9.72
N ALA A 68 16.95 -15.43 -9.93
CA ALA A 68 16.24 -14.18 -10.08
C ALA A 68 16.32 -13.32 -8.81
N LEU A 69 16.08 -13.92 -7.64
CA LEU A 69 16.19 -13.27 -6.33
C LEU A 69 17.58 -12.64 -6.13
N GLN A 70 18.65 -13.40 -6.37
CA GLN A 70 20.04 -12.92 -6.30
C GLN A 70 20.29 -11.71 -7.21
N THR A 71 19.68 -11.70 -8.40
CA THR A 71 19.83 -10.59 -9.35
C THR A 71 19.07 -9.34 -8.90
N LEU A 72 17.87 -9.50 -8.33
CA LEU A 72 17.05 -8.38 -7.87
C LEU A 72 17.62 -7.71 -6.60
N GLN A 73 18.21 -8.50 -5.69
CA GLN A 73 18.88 -8.01 -4.49
C GLN A 73 20.20 -7.30 -4.79
N ASN A 74 20.81 -7.54 -5.95
CA ASN A 74 22.05 -6.87 -6.33
C ASN A 74 21.79 -5.39 -6.61
N THR A 75 22.33 -4.52 -5.75
CA THR A 75 22.23 -3.05 -5.87
C THR A 75 22.97 -2.51 -7.09
N ARG A 76 23.98 -3.22 -7.59
CA ARG A 76 24.77 -2.84 -8.78
C ARG A 76 24.11 -3.24 -10.10
N ALA A 77 23.04 -4.03 -10.08
CA ALA A 77 22.36 -4.44 -11.30
C ALA A 77 21.59 -3.26 -11.91
N PRO A 78 21.75 -2.97 -13.22
CA PRO A 78 20.99 -1.90 -13.89
C PRO A 78 19.47 -2.13 -13.81
N VAL A 79 18.70 -1.05 -13.70
CA VAL A 79 17.22 -1.09 -13.59
C VAL A 79 16.58 -1.88 -14.73
N ALA A 80 17.07 -1.72 -15.96
CA ALA A 80 16.56 -2.47 -17.12
C ALA A 80 16.68 -3.99 -16.93
N LYS A 81 17.80 -4.47 -16.38
CA LYS A 81 18.03 -5.89 -16.10
C LYS A 81 17.09 -6.39 -15.01
N LYS A 82 16.90 -5.61 -13.94
CA LYS A 82 15.93 -5.94 -12.88
C LYS A 82 14.52 -6.08 -13.45
N ARG A 83 14.07 -5.11 -14.27
CA ARG A 83 12.76 -5.17 -14.95
C ARG A 83 12.60 -6.41 -15.84
N GLN A 84 13.63 -6.76 -16.62
CA GLN A 84 13.62 -7.96 -17.45
C GLN A 84 13.45 -9.21 -16.59
N VAL A 85 14.25 -9.34 -15.52
CA VAL A 85 14.16 -10.48 -14.60
C VAL A 85 12.76 -10.59 -14.00
N MET A 86 12.21 -9.49 -13.47
CA MET A 86 10.86 -9.45 -12.91
C MET A 86 9.80 -9.91 -13.92
N SER A 87 9.88 -9.43 -15.17
CA SER A 87 8.94 -9.79 -16.23
C SER A 87 9.06 -11.26 -16.65
N VAL A 88 10.27 -11.81 -16.72
CA VAL A 88 10.50 -13.19 -17.15
C VAL A 88 10.08 -14.18 -16.05
N THR A 89 10.34 -13.87 -14.78
CA THR A 89 10.07 -14.81 -13.68
C THR A 89 8.64 -14.73 -13.14
N LEU A 90 8.09 -13.52 -13.00
CA LEU A 90 6.77 -13.31 -12.41
C LEU A 90 5.70 -12.96 -13.45
N GLY A 91 6.09 -12.66 -14.69
CA GLY A 91 5.17 -12.22 -15.75
C GLY A 91 4.68 -10.79 -15.51
N ASN A 92 3.38 -10.58 -15.71
CA ASN A 92 2.71 -9.29 -15.46
C ASN A 92 2.55 -9.03 -13.95
N TYR A 93 3.64 -8.71 -13.27
CA TYR A 93 3.63 -8.45 -11.82
C TYR A 93 2.80 -7.22 -11.42
N ARG A 94 2.63 -6.23 -12.31
CA ARG A 94 1.82 -5.02 -12.02
C ARG A 94 0.35 -5.34 -11.80
N GLU A 95 -0.21 -6.18 -12.66
CA GLU A 95 -1.61 -6.63 -12.54
C GLU A 95 -1.80 -7.45 -11.26
N LYS A 96 -0.83 -8.31 -10.92
CA LYS A 96 -0.86 -9.08 -9.66
C LYS A 96 -0.82 -8.19 -8.42
N MET A 97 0.00 -7.14 -8.43
CA MET A 97 0.07 -6.18 -7.32
C MET A 97 -1.25 -5.44 -7.13
N GLU A 98 -1.92 -5.04 -8.22
CA GLU A 98 -3.22 -4.37 -8.16
C GLU A 98 -4.32 -5.32 -7.64
N GLN A 99 -4.32 -6.57 -8.12
CA GLN A 99 -5.24 -7.60 -7.62
C GLN A 99 -5.07 -7.85 -6.12
N GLU A 100 -3.82 -7.98 -5.65
CA GLU A 100 -3.53 -8.16 -4.23
C GLU A 100 -3.95 -6.95 -3.40
N LYS A 101 -3.67 -5.73 -3.88
CA LYS A 101 -4.13 -4.50 -3.22
C LYS A 101 -5.66 -4.46 -3.12
N ALA A 102 -6.36 -4.80 -4.18
CA ALA A 102 -7.82 -4.86 -4.19
C ALA A 102 -8.34 -5.90 -3.18
N GLN A 103 -7.78 -7.12 -3.20
CA GLN A 103 -8.13 -8.17 -2.24
C GLN A 103 -7.88 -7.73 -0.80
N PHE A 104 -6.71 -7.17 -0.51
CA PHE A 104 -6.37 -6.66 0.81
C PHE A 104 -7.37 -5.60 1.28
N ILE A 105 -7.74 -4.64 0.43
CA ILE A 105 -8.74 -3.63 0.78
C ILE A 105 -10.10 -4.28 1.06
N THR A 106 -10.55 -5.23 0.24
CA THR A 106 -11.83 -5.92 0.45
C THR A 106 -11.85 -6.75 1.73
N ASP A 107 -10.76 -7.44 2.04
CA ASP A 107 -10.64 -8.25 3.25
C ASP A 107 -10.49 -7.39 4.50
N TYR A 108 -9.70 -6.33 4.42
CA TYR A 108 -9.51 -5.38 5.50
C TYR A 108 -10.81 -4.67 5.84
N THR A 109 -11.53 -4.16 4.83
CA THR A 109 -12.84 -3.54 5.04
C THR A 109 -13.84 -4.53 5.62
N ARG A 110 -13.87 -5.79 5.15
CA ARG A 110 -14.70 -6.84 5.77
C ARG A 110 -14.36 -7.05 7.25
N LYS A 111 -13.07 -7.11 7.59
CA LYS A 111 -12.58 -7.39 8.96
C LYS A 111 -12.79 -6.22 9.91
N THR A 112 -12.70 -4.98 9.43
CA THR A 112 -12.86 -3.77 10.24
C THR A 112 -14.29 -3.23 10.30
N ARG A 113 -15.19 -3.73 9.43
CA ARG A 113 -16.60 -3.33 9.43
C ARG A 113 -17.32 -3.86 10.66
N LEU A 114 -17.43 -3.02 11.66
CA LEU A 114 -18.27 -3.25 12.85
C LEU A 114 -19.71 -3.53 12.40
N GLN A 115 -20.21 -4.71 12.71
CA GLN A 115 -21.63 -5.02 12.56
C GLN A 115 -22.36 -4.56 13.83
N PRO A 116 -23.52 -3.89 13.71
CA PRO A 116 -24.41 -3.73 14.84
C PRO A 116 -24.77 -5.11 15.37
N GLN A 117 -24.29 -5.46 16.56
CA GLN A 117 -24.69 -6.69 17.22
C GLN A 117 -26.14 -6.50 17.66
N PRO A 118 -27.12 -7.31 17.19
CA PRO A 118 -28.46 -7.28 17.75
C PRO A 118 -28.38 -7.90 19.16
N SER A 119 -28.07 -7.09 20.17
CA SER A 119 -28.02 -7.55 21.56
C SER A 119 -29.38 -7.35 22.22
N PRO A 120 -29.98 -8.37 22.85
CA PRO A 120 -31.00 -8.12 23.86
C PRO A 120 -30.37 -7.38 25.04
N GLU A 121 -30.92 -6.20 25.33
CA GLU A 121 -30.74 -5.32 26.50
C GLU A 121 -29.55 -5.66 27.43
N THR A 122 -28.34 -5.20 27.08
CA THR A 122 -27.18 -5.33 27.94
C THR A 122 -27.07 -4.10 28.86
N LYS A 123 -26.95 -4.36 30.17
CA LYS A 123 -26.85 -3.33 31.21
C LYS A 123 -25.51 -2.60 31.06
N SER A 124 -25.55 -1.30 30.81
CA SER A 124 -24.36 -0.46 30.79
C SER A 124 -23.78 -0.31 32.20
N VAL A 125 -22.46 -0.41 32.33
CA VAL A 125 -21.74 -0.17 33.58
C VAL A 125 -21.01 1.16 33.47
N PHE A 126 -21.42 2.13 34.28
CA PHE A 126 -20.73 3.43 34.36
C PHE A 126 -19.58 3.35 35.36
N LEU A 127 -18.36 3.57 34.87
CA LEU A 127 -17.17 3.70 35.69
C LEU A 127 -16.98 5.17 36.06
N ARG A 128 -17.05 5.50 37.35
CA ARG A 128 -16.72 6.83 37.86
C ARG A 128 -15.28 6.83 38.33
N LYS A 129 -14.43 7.68 37.75
CA LYS A 129 -13.08 7.92 38.26
C LYS A 129 -13.18 8.60 39.63
N VAL A 130 -12.78 7.90 40.68
CA VAL A 130 -12.67 8.45 42.04
C VAL A 130 -11.22 8.84 42.27
N VAL A 131 -10.99 10.08 42.72
CA VAL A 131 -9.70 10.54 43.23
C VAL A 131 -9.74 10.36 44.74
N THR A 132 -9.08 9.34 45.26
CA THR A 132 -8.84 9.22 46.70
C THR A 132 -7.68 10.14 47.05
N ALA A 133 -7.96 11.22 47.79
CA ALA A 133 -6.89 11.93 48.48
C ALA A 133 -6.52 11.09 49.70
N ASP A 134 -5.37 10.44 49.67
CA ASP A 134 -4.81 9.77 50.85
C ASP A 134 -4.63 10.83 51.94
N LYS A 135 -5.41 10.69 53.00
CA LYS A 135 -5.43 11.60 54.13
C LYS A 135 -4.55 11.04 55.23
N ASP A 136 -3.25 11.02 55.00
CA ASP A 136 -2.26 10.84 56.07
C ASP A 136 -1.23 11.98 56.04
N SER A 137 -1.41 12.88 57.02
CA SER A 137 -0.38 13.59 57.79
C SER A 137 0.84 14.16 57.06
N GLN A 138 0.78 15.47 56.84
CA GLN A 138 1.87 16.46 56.75
C GLN A 138 3.30 15.97 56.39
N SER A 139 3.77 16.34 55.19
CA SER A 139 4.93 17.24 55.06
C SER A 139 5.07 17.76 53.62
N SER A 140 5.62 18.96 53.53
CA SER A 140 5.78 19.84 52.37
C SER A 140 6.48 19.21 51.16
N GLY A 141 5.90 19.39 49.97
CA GLY A 141 6.59 19.16 48.70
C GLY A 141 5.66 19.37 47.51
N SER A 142 5.94 20.38 46.70
CA SER A 142 5.23 20.72 45.48
C SER A 142 5.42 19.65 44.40
N GLU A 143 4.42 18.81 44.10
CA GLU A 143 4.50 17.94 42.93
C GLU A 143 3.20 17.89 42.12
N THR A 144 3.44 17.98 40.82
CA THR A 144 2.55 18.29 39.71
C THR A 144 1.41 17.28 39.58
N ALA A 145 0.23 17.77 39.23
CA ALA A 145 -0.85 16.94 38.68
C ALA A 145 -0.24 16.01 37.62
N ALA A 146 -0.21 14.70 37.88
CA ALA A 146 0.18 13.72 36.89
C ALA A 146 -0.87 13.75 35.78
N GLU A 147 -0.62 14.63 34.80
CA GLU A 147 -1.41 14.81 33.61
C GLU A 147 -1.36 13.50 32.84
N PHE A 148 -2.52 12.86 32.72
CA PHE A 148 -2.65 11.60 32.02
C PHE A 148 -2.41 11.87 30.53
N LYS A 149 -1.16 11.71 30.09
CA LYS A 149 -0.76 12.03 28.73
C LYS A 149 -0.74 10.77 27.89
N PHE A 150 -1.58 10.71 26.87
CA PHE A 150 -1.46 9.69 25.84
C PHE A 150 -0.16 9.95 25.07
N ASN A 151 0.73 8.96 25.09
CA ASN A 151 2.03 9.04 24.44
C ASN A 151 1.86 8.76 22.93
N PHE A 152 1.19 9.66 22.23
CA PHE A 152 1.24 9.70 20.77
C PHE A 152 2.59 10.32 20.38
N VAL A 153 3.44 9.48 19.80
CA VAL A 153 4.72 9.87 19.17
C VAL A 153 4.42 10.43 17.79
#